data_AF-A0A2W6BPK4-F1
#
_entry.id   AF-A0A2W6BPK4-F1
#
_cell.length_a   1.000
_cell.length_b   1.000
_cell.length_c   1.000
_cell.angle_alpha   90.00
_cell.angle_beta   90.00
_cell.angle_gamma   90.00
#
_symmetry.space_group_name_H-M   'P 1'
#
loop_
_entity.id
_entity.type
_entity.pdbx_description
1 polymer ?
#
loop_
_entity_poly.entity_id
_entity_poly.type
_entity_poly.pdbx_seq_one_letter_code
_entity_poly.pdbx_strand_id
1 'polypeptide(L)'
;MLQRLGQLSPSERLRDFLGWTMAPGAAMPPPPSGPPPEWMANRPAGINVLNEAILRYRLDREGLRSFDRSVYYSYGSLSSPEWQAMRDRLDALFPDFTSELYEGASHLNTSHQREPARVGSALHRVWHRAGAGTPAP
;
A
#
# COMPACT_ATOMS: atom_id res chain seq x y z
N MET A 1 11.62 2.24 -15.81
CA MET A 1 10.30 2.80 -15.43
C MET A 1 10.38 4.30 -15.17
N LEU A 2 11.08 4.75 -14.13
CA LEU A 2 11.26 6.18 -13.82
C LEU A 2 11.85 6.99 -15.00
N GLN A 3 12.77 6.38 -15.76
CA GLN A 3 13.33 7.00 -16.98
C GLN A 3 12.32 7.22 -18.12
N ARG A 4 11.29 6.36 -18.26
CA ARG A 4 10.24 6.51 -19.30
C ARG A 4 9.26 7.63 -18.95
N LEU A 5 8.93 7.78 -17.67
CA LEU A 5 8.09 8.88 -17.18
C LEU A 5 8.77 10.25 -17.43
N GLY A 6 10.10 10.32 -17.46
CA GLY A 6 10.84 11.55 -17.75
C GLY A 6 10.50 12.20 -19.11
N GLN A 7 10.00 11.43 -20.09
CA GLN A 7 9.79 11.86 -21.48
C GLN A 7 8.34 12.31 -21.81
N LEU A 8 7.38 12.12 -20.91
CA LEU A 8 5.97 12.41 -21.14
C LEU A 8 5.59 13.82 -20.66
N SER A 9 4.47 14.39 -21.14
CA SER A 9 3.93 15.62 -20.53
C SER A 9 3.50 15.34 -19.07
N PRO A 10 3.42 16.36 -18.19
CA PRO A 10 3.03 16.16 -16.78
C PRO A 10 1.70 15.43 -16.59
N SER A 11 0.70 15.67 -17.46
CA SER A 11 -0.61 15.03 -17.41
C SER A 11 -0.57 13.57 -17.89
N GLU A 12 0.19 13.27 -18.95
CA GLU A 12 0.40 11.90 -19.44
C GLU A 12 1.19 11.05 -18.45
N ARG A 13 2.25 11.62 -17.84
CA ARG A 13 3.00 10.98 -16.76
C ARG A 13 2.10 10.50 -15.63
N LEU A 14 1.19 11.35 -15.17
CA LEU A 14 0.32 11.04 -14.04
C LEU A 14 -0.66 9.92 -14.40
N ARG A 15 -1.23 9.95 -15.61
CA ARG A 15 -2.13 8.89 -16.10
C ARG A 15 -1.41 7.55 -16.18
N ASP A 16 -0.24 7.51 -16.81
CA ASP A 16 0.52 6.27 -16.99
C ASP A 16 1.04 5.72 -15.67
N PHE A 17 1.51 6.60 -14.78
CA PHE A 17 1.91 6.23 -13.43
C PHE A 17 0.75 5.59 -12.66
N LEU A 18 -0.43 6.21 -12.68
CA LEU A 18 -1.60 5.68 -11.99
C LEU A 18 -2.10 4.37 -12.63
N GLY A 19 -2.08 4.26 -13.96
CA GLY A 19 -2.42 3.01 -14.63
C GLY A 19 -1.49 1.86 -14.22
N TRP A 20 -0.20 2.13 -14.03
CA TRP A 20 0.77 1.14 -13.57
C TRP A 20 0.56 0.67 -12.13
N THR A 21 0.03 1.53 -11.24
CA THR A 21 -0.24 1.13 -9.85
C THR A 21 -1.48 0.25 -9.72
N MET A 22 -2.27 0.10 -10.78
CA MET A 22 -3.50 -0.69 -10.83
C MET A 22 -3.29 -2.08 -11.49
N ALA A 23 -4.22 -3.00 -11.26
CA ALA A 23 -4.23 -4.29 -11.94
C ALA A 23 -4.43 -4.10 -13.46
N PRO A 24 -3.90 -5.01 -14.31
CA PRO A 24 -4.14 -4.95 -15.75
C PRO A 24 -5.63 -4.89 -16.10
N GLY A 25 -6.03 -3.86 -16.84
CA GLY A 25 -7.42 -3.65 -17.25
C GLY A 25 -8.35 -3.08 -16.17
N ALA A 26 -7.86 -2.80 -14.95
CA ALA A 26 -8.67 -2.16 -13.93
C ALA A 26 -9.00 -0.71 -14.33
N ALA A 27 -10.26 -0.32 -14.10
CA ALA A 27 -10.70 1.05 -14.34
C ALA A 27 -10.07 2.01 -13.31
N MET A 28 -9.61 3.15 -13.82
CA MET A 28 -9.14 4.27 -13.00
C MET A 28 -10.33 5.11 -12.54
N PRO A 29 -10.37 5.57 -11.27
CA PRO A 29 -11.34 6.56 -10.86
C PRO A 29 -11.17 7.84 -11.68
N PRO A 30 -12.26 8.53 -12.06
CA PRO A 30 -12.17 9.80 -12.76
C PRO A 30 -11.47 10.84 -11.88
N PRO A 31 -10.77 11.81 -12.47
CA PRO A 31 -10.20 12.91 -11.72
C PRO A 31 -11.32 13.68 -10.98
N PRO A 32 -11.06 14.22 -9.79
CA PRO A 32 -12.01 15.09 -9.09
C PRO A 32 -12.44 16.27 -9.98
N SER A 33 -13.69 16.68 -9.87
CA SER A 33 -14.18 17.89 -10.53
C SER A 33 -13.64 19.15 -9.85
N GLY A 34 -13.52 20.23 -10.63
CA GLY A 34 -13.09 21.55 -10.14
C GLY A 34 -11.58 21.80 -10.25
N PRO A 35 -11.13 23.03 -9.94
CA PRO A 35 -9.72 23.35 -9.90
C PRO A 35 -9.01 22.55 -8.79
N PRO A 36 -7.74 22.20 -8.96
CA PRO A 36 -6.97 21.58 -7.89
C PRO A 36 -6.90 22.52 -6.68
N PRO A 37 -6.99 22.00 -5.45
CA PRO A 37 -6.87 22.82 -4.25
C PRO A 37 -5.46 23.41 -4.14
N GLU A 38 -5.31 24.59 -3.52
CA GLU A 38 -4.05 25.36 -3.49
C GLU A 38 -2.83 24.55 -3.01
N TRP A 39 -3.03 23.66 -2.04
CA TRP A 39 -1.95 22.82 -1.52
C TRP A 39 -1.32 21.90 -2.58
N MET A 40 -2.02 21.61 -3.69
CA MET A 40 -1.45 20.82 -4.80
C MET A 40 -0.29 21.51 -5.50
N ALA A 41 -0.12 22.84 -5.36
CA ALA A 41 1.06 23.53 -5.88
C ALA A 41 2.38 22.99 -5.29
N ASN A 42 2.35 22.48 -4.06
CA ASN A 42 3.51 21.91 -3.37
C ASN A 42 3.75 20.43 -3.69
N ARG A 43 2.83 19.79 -4.43
CA ARG A 43 2.89 18.34 -4.71
C ARG A 43 4.20 17.90 -5.40
N PRO A 44 4.76 18.63 -6.39
CA PRO A 44 6.03 18.26 -7.00
C PRO A 44 7.19 18.23 -5.99
N ALA A 45 7.30 19.24 -5.12
CA ALA A 45 8.32 19.28 -4.09
C ALA A 45 8.17 18.13 -3.09
N GLY A 46 6.94 17.84 -2.67
CA GLY A 46 6.64 16.71 -1.78
C GLY A 46 7.02 15.35 -2.39
N ILE A 47 6.72 15.14 -3.68
CA ILE A 47 7.11 13.91 -4.41
C ILE A 47 8.64 13.75 -4.45
N ASN A 48 9.38 14.83 -4.71
CA ASN A 48 10.84 14.78 -4.76
C ASN A 48 11.45 14.40 -3.40
N VAL A 49 10.95 15.00 -2.31
CA VAL A 49 11.40 14.67 -0.95
C VAL A 49 11.07 13.22 -0.59
N LEU A 50 9.87 12.74 -0.94
CA LEU A 50 9.48 11.35 -0.72
C LEU A 50 10.38 10.37 -1.49
N ASN A 51 10.69 10.67 -2.76
CA ASN A 51 11.58 9.85 -3.58
C ASN A 51 12.99 9.76 -2.97
N GLU A 52 13.55 10.90 -2.55
CA GLU A 52 14.84 10.94 -1.86
C GLU A 52 14.82 10.09 -0.57
N ALA A 53 13.76 10.21 0.23
CA ALA A 53 13.61 9.41 1.45
C ALA A 53 13.56 7.90 1.16
N ILE A 54 12.78 7.48 0.15
CA ILE A 54 12.69 6.07 -0.26
C ILE A 54 14.04 5.53 -0.73
N LEU A 55 14.78 6.31 -1.55
CA LEU A 55 16.08 5.88 -2.08
C LEU A 55 17.16 5.78 -1.00
N ARG A 56 17.08 6.60 0.04
CA ARG A 56 18.04 6.61 1.16
C ARG A 56 17.70 5.59 2.23
N TYR A 57 16.43 5.24 2.38
CA TYR A 57 15.98 4.33 3.43
C TYR A 57 16.60 2.95 3.28
N ARG A 58 17.13 2.43 4.40
CA ARG A 58 17.65 1.07 4.51
C ARG A 58 16.77 0.31 5.48
N LEU A 59 16.10 -0.71 4.95
CA LEU A 59 15.22 -1.56 5.73
C LEU A 59 16.06 -2.56 6.55
N ASP A 60 15.89 -2.54 7.86
CA ASP A 60 16.43 -3.57 8.76
C ASP A 60 15.63 -4.87 8.62
N ARG A 61 16.15 -5.78 7.81
CA ARG A 61 15.51 -7.07 7.55
C ARG A 61 15.62 -8.05 8.72
N GLU A 62 16.64 -7.90 9.57
CA GLU A 62 16.78 -8.77 10.75
C GLU A 62 15.77 -8.36 11.81
N GLY A 63 15.58 -7.04 12.00
CA GLY A 63 14.50 -6.48 12.81
C GLY A 63 13.14 -7.06 12.41
N LEU A 64 12.81 -7.07 11.11
CA LEU A 64 11.55 -7.66 10.64
C LEU A 64 11.42 -9.16 10.96
N ARG A 65 12.49 -9.94 10.80
CA ARG A 65 12.47 -11.39 11.10
C ARG A 65 12.38 -11.69 12.59
N SER A 66 12.93 -10.82 13.42
CA SER A 66 12.87 -10.93 14.88
C SER A 66 11.56 -10.41 15.48
N PHE A 67 10.72 -9.76 14.67
CA PHE A 67 9.44 -9.22 15.13
C PHE A 67 8.46 -10.36 15.43
N ASP A 68 8.21 -10.60 16.71
CA ASP A 68 7.48 -11.76 17.24
C ASP A 68 5.97 -11.52 17.42
N ARG A 69 5.45 -10.38 16.97
CA ARG A 69 4.03 -10.03 17.09
C ARG A 69 3.30 -10.21 15.76
N SER A 70 1.99 -10.42 15.86
CA SER A 70 1.13 -10.63 14.70
C SER A 70 1.15 -9.43 13.74
N VAL A 71 1.41 -9.71 12.46
CA VAL A 71 1.36 -8.73 11.36
C VAL A 71 0.15 -9.03 10.48
N TYR A 72 -0.63 -7.98 10.19
CA TYR A 72 -1.77 -8.06 9.29
C TYR A 72 -1.55 -7.23 8.02
N TYR A 73 -1.81 -7.83 6.87
CA TYR A 73 -1.68 -7.18 5.56
C TYR A 73 -2.93 -7.39 4.71
N SER A 74 -3.70 -6.33 4.48
CA SER A 74 -4.82 -6.36 3.52
C SER A 74 -4.40 -5.76 2.18
N TYR A 75 -4.80 -6.41 1.08
CA TYR A 75 -4.57 -5.88 -0.27
C TYR A 75 -5.78 -6.15 -1.16
N GLY A 76 -5.88 -5.44 -2.28
CA GLY A 76 -7.05 -5.48 -3.17
C GLY A 76 -6.73 -6.04 -4.55
N SER A 77 -7.66 -6.80 -5.13
CA SER A 77 -7.47 -7.47 -6.44
C SER A 77 -7.37 -6.53 -7.63
N LEU A 78 -7.75 -5.25 -7.48
CA LEU A 78 -7.59 -4.21 -8.50
C LEU A 78 -6.30 -3.39 -8.35
N SER A 79 -5.44 -3.73 -7.37
CA SER A 79 -4.09 -3.15 -7.27
C SER A 79 -3.11 -3.87 -8.20
N SER A 80 -2.01 -3.20 -8.56
CA SER A 80 -0.94 -3.81 -9.33
C SER A 80 -0.46 -5.14 -8.69
N PRO A 81 -0.04 -6.14 -9.51
CA PRO A 81 0.53 -7.40 -9.01
C PRO A 81 1.68 -7.21 -8.02
N GLU A 82 2.35 -6.06 -8.02
CA GLU A 82 3.38 -5.72 -7.02
C GLU A 82 2.86 -5.76 -5.57
N TRP A 83 1.57 -5.55 -5.32
CA TRP A 83 0.99 -5.68 -3.97
C TRP A 83 0.94 -7.13 -3.49
N GLN A 84 0.70 -8.07 -4.41
CA GLN A 84 0.79 -9.50 -4.09
C GLN A 84 2.24 -9.92 -3.93
N ALA A 85 3.15 -9.45 -4.80
CA ALA A 85 4.58 -9.71 -4.63
C ALA A 85 5.11 -9.13 -3.32
N MET A 86 4.61 -7.98 -2.86
CA MET A 86 4.90 -7.44 -1.54
C MET A 86 4.38 -8.36 -0.44
N ARG A 87 3.12 -8.82 -0.53
CA ARG A 87 2.53 -9.79 0.40
C ARG A 87 3.45 -11.01 0.57
N ASP A 88 3.90 -11.60 -0.53
CA ASP A 88 4.73 -12.82 -0.50
C ASP A 88 6.11 -12.56 0.11
N ARG A 89 6.70 -11.39 -0.14
CA ARG A 89 7.95 -10.97 0.51
C ARG A 89 7.78 -10.79 2.02
N LEU A 90 6.65 -10.26 2.48
CA LEU A 90 6.38 -10.05 3.91
C LEU A 90 6.05 -11.37 4.62
N ASP A 91 5.28 -12.25 3.98
CA ASP A 91 4.96 -13.60 4.46
C ASP A 91 6.22 -14.44 4.71
N ALA A 92 7.22 -14.31 3.81
CA ALA A 92 8.51 -14.98 3.98
C ALA A 92 9.42 -14.35 5.06
N LEU A 93 9.10 -13.16 5.56
CA LEU A 93 9.92 -12.43 6.53
C LEU A 93 9.37 -12.49 7.95
N PHE A 94 8.06 -12.33 8.13
CA PHE A 94 7.45 -12.26 9.45
C PHE A 94 7.01 -13.64 9.93
N PRO A 95 7.34 -14.02 11.19
CA PRO A 95 6.99 -15.34 11.73
C PRO A 95 5.50 -15.53 12.01
N ASP A 96 4.76 -14.46 12.34
CA ASP A 96 3.30 -14.48 12.49
C ASP A 96 2.66 -13.45 11.55
N PHE A 97 2.44 -13.88 10.30
CA PHE A 97 1.89 -13.05 9.24
C PHE A 97 0.50 -13.56 8.84
N THR A 98 -0.45 -12.64 8.73
CA THR A 98 -1.78 -12.91 8.17
C THR A 98 -2.08 -11.92 7.07
N SER A 99 -2.49 -12.41 5.91
CA SER A 99 -2.91 -11.56 4.80
C SER A 99 -4.29 -11.90 4.29
N GLU A 100 -5.03 -10.89 3.84
CA GLU A 100 -6.36 -11.06 3.26
C GLU A 100 -6.48 -10.27 1.93
N LEU A 101 -6.99 -10.94 0.90
CA LEU A 101 -7.38 -10.32 -0.35
C LEU A 101 -8.81 -9.78 -0.25
N TYR A 102 -8.98 -8.54 -0.69
CA TYR A 102 -10.26 -7.84 -0.79
C TYR A 102 -10.63 -7.69 -2.27
N GLU A 103 -11.64 -8.45 -2.69
CA GLU A 103 -12.05 -8.46 -4.09
C GLU A 103 -12.67 -7.13 -4.52
N GLY A 104 -12.26 -6.64 -5.69
CA GLY A 104 -12.70 -5.36 -6.22
C GLY A 104 -12.12 -4.13 -5.50
N ALA A 105 -11.23 -4.30 -4.51
CA ALA A 105 -10.55 -3.20 -3.85
C ALA A 105 -9.25 -2.81 -4.58
N SER A 106 -8.82 -1.57 -4.42
CA SER A 106 -7.50 -1.10 -4.85
C SER A 106 -6.85 -0.25 -3.76
N HIS A 107 -5.57 0.09 -3.91
CA HIS A 107 -4.91 1.07 -3.03
C HIS A 107 -5.52 2.49 -3.13
N LEU A 108 -6.36 2.78 -4.14
CA LEU A 108 -7.11 4.03 -4.28
C LEU A 108 -8.53 3.96 -3.68
N ASN A 109 -9.03 2.75 -3.41
CA ASN A 109 -10.29 2.49 -2.74
C ASN A 109 -10.09 1.27 -1.84
N THR A 110 -9.47 1.53 -0.70
CA THR A 110 -8.81 0.54 0.15
C THR A 110 -9.80 -0.41 0.83
N SER A 111 -9.27 -1.53 1.34
CA SER A 111 -10.05 -2.53 2.09
C SER A 111 -10.94 -1.92 3.17
N HIS A 112 -10.40 -0.99 3.96
CA HIS A 112 -11.13 -0.34 5.06
C HIS A 112 -12.19 0.67 4.59
N GLN A 113 -12.04 1.24 3.39
CA GLN A 113 -13.05 2.11 2.79
C GLN A 113 -14.22 1.29 2.22
N ARG A 114 -13.94 0.12 1.63
CA ARG A 114 -14.95 -0.73 0.99
C ARG A 114 -15.67 -1.67 1.96
N GLU A 115 -14.92 -2.34 2.82
CA GLU A 115 -15.42 -3.39 3.70
C GLU A 115 -15.00 -3.12 5.16
N PRO A 116 -15.38 -1.96 5.75
CA PRO A 116 -14.93 -1.54 7.06
C PRO A 116 -15.21 -2.57 8.16
N ALA A 117 -16.37 -3.23 8.13
CA ALA A 117 -16.74 -4.25 9.11
C ALA A 117 -15.85 -5.51 9.04
N ARG A 118 -15.46 -5.92 7.82
CA ARG A 118 -14.57 -7.07 7.61
C ARG A 118 -13.15 -6.75 8.07
N VAL A 119 -12.63 -5.57 7.73
CA VAL A 119 -11.33 -5.10 8.22
C VAL A 119 -11.34 -4.98 9.74
N GLY A 120 -12.38 -4.39 10.33
CA GLY A 120 -12.52 -4.30 11.78
C GLY A 120 -12.49 -5.67 12.45
N SER A 121 -13.22 -6.64 11.90
CA SER A 121 -13.20 -8.03 12.38
C SER A 121 -11.81 -8.67 12.27
N ALA A 122 -11.07 -8.40 11.19
CA ALA A 122 -9.70 -8.88 11.02
C ALA A 122 -8.75 -8.29 12.06
N LEU A 123 -8.84 -6.98 12.31
CA LEU A 123 -8.04 -6.31 13.33
C LEU A 123 -8.36 -6.84 14.74
N HIS A 124 -9.64 -7.08 15.06
CA HIS A 124 -10.01 -7.72 16.33
C HIS A 124 -9.39 -9.11 16.48
N ARG A 125 -9.36 -9.94 15.42
CA ARG A 125 -8.68 -11.25 15.47
C ARG A 125 -7.19 -11.11 15.77
N VAL A 126 -6.52 -10.14 15.14
CA VAL A 126 -5.08 -9.86 15.35
C VAL A 126 -4.83 -9.44 16.79
N TRP A 127 -5.63 -8.50 17.32
CA TRP A 127 -5.48 -8.02 18.70
C TRP A 127 -5.82 -9.08 19.75
N HIS A 128 -6.85 -9.90 19.53
CA HIS A 128 -7.17 -11.00 20.43
C HIS A 128 -6.04 -12.04 20.47
N ARG A 129 -5.41 -12.34 19.34
CA ARG A 129 -4.25 -13.24 19.29
C ARG A 129 -3.06 -12.67 20.04
N ALA A 130 -2.80 -11.37 19.90
CA ALA A 130 -1.74 -10.67 20.61
C ALA A 130 -1.97 -10.58 22.13
N GLY A 131 -3.22 -10.36 22.56
CA GLY A 131 -3.60 -10.27 23.98
C GLY A 131 -3.77 -11.63 24.68
N ALA A 132 -3.90 -12.72 23.94
CA ALA A 132 -3.92 -14.09 24.47
C ALA A 132 -2.50 -14.66 24.67
N GLY A 133 -1.46 -13.99 24.16
CA GLY A 133 -0.09 -14.26 24.55
C GLY A 133 0.14 -13.76 25.97
N THR A 134 0.53 -14.66 26.88
CA THR A 134 0.93 -14.36 28.26
C THR A 134 1.77 -13.08 28.30
N PRO A 135 1.47 -12.10 29.18
CA PRO A 135 2.38 -10.98 29.38
C PRO A 135 3.76 -11.53 29.72
N ALA A 136 4.79 -11.04 29.04
CA ALA A 136 6.17 -11.37 29.37
C ALA A 136 6.43 -11.02 30.85
N PRO A 137 7.17 -11.85 31.60
CA PRO A 137 7.55 -11.54 32.97
C PRO A 137 8.38 -10.25 33.07
#